data_AF-A0A7X8H9M2-F1
#
_entry.id   AF-A0A7X8H9M2-F1
#
_cell.length_a   1.000
_cell.length_b   1.000
_cell.length_c   1.000
_cell.angle_alpha   90.00
_cell.angle_beta   90.00
_cell.angle_gamma   90.00
#
_symmetry.space_group_name_H-M   'P 1'
#
loop_
_entity.id
_entity.type
_entity.pdbx_description
1 polymer ?
#
loop_
_entity_poly.entity_id
_entity_poly.type
_entity_poly.pdbx_seq_one_letter_code
_entity_poly.pdbx_strand_id
1 'polypeptide(L)'
;MKWKILFILLLFIFVTYKEWSFAQDGLIPVTIIRVPRPNIVVAETCCSTGNSQVRIKLAGIKPPLSQAITVKKLQDRLRELIKRPGLSFGFALG
;
A
#
# COMPACT_ATOMS: atom_id res chain seq x y z
N MET A 1 30.19 -11.34 -34.83
CA MET A 1 29.54 -10.03 -34.51
C MET A 1 28.04 -10.14 -34.24
N LYS A 2 27.26 -10.88 -35.03
CA LYS A 2 25.79 -11.01 -34.88
C LYS A 2 25.31 -11.54 -33.52
N TRP A 3 26.04 -12.47 -32.89
CA TRP A 3 25.65 -13.06 -31.60
C TRP A 3 25.77 -12.10 -30.41
N LYS A 4 26.72 -11.15 -30.46
CA LYS A 4 26.89 -10.13 -29.41
C LYS A 4 25.70 -9.16 -29.36
N ILE A 5 25.12 -8.85 -30.52
CA ILE A 5 23.94 -7.97 -30.65
C ILE A 5 22.70 -8.67 -30.08
N LEU A 6 22.54 -9.96 -30.36
CA LEU A 6 21.45 -10.77 -29.79
C LEU A 6 21.53 -10.81 -28.25
N PHE A 7 22.74 -10.92 -27.70
CA PHE A 7 22.95 -10.95 -26.25
C PHE A 7 22.64 -9.62 -25.56
N ILE A 8 23.01 -8.49 -26.20
CA ILE A 8 22.67 -7.15 -25.72
C ILE A 8 21.16 -6.91 -25.75
N LEU A 9 20.49 -7.36 -26.82
CA LEU A 9 19.03 -7.25 -26.94
C LEU A 9 18.31 -8.08 -25.87
N LEU A 10 18.80 -9.30 -25.59
CA LEU A 10 18.24 -10.17 -24.55
C LEU A 10 18.38 -9.55 -23.16
N LEU A 11 19.56 -8.98 -22.86
CA LEU A 11 19.80 -8.25 -21.60
C LEU A 11 18.86 -7.04 -21.45
N PHE A 12 18.64 -6.30 -22.53
CA PHE A 12 17.74 -5.14 -22.50
C PHE A 12 16.29 -5.53 -22.21
N ILE A 13 15.81 -6.62 -22.82
CA ILE A 13 14.47 -7.17 -22.54
C ILE A 13 14.37 -7.65 -21.08
N PHE A 14 15.41 -8.30 -20.55
CA PHE A 14 15.38 -8.81 -19.19
C PHE A 14 15.36 -7.70 -18.13
N VAL A 15 16.11 -6.61 -18.36
CA VAL A 15 16.12 -5.42 -17.48
C VAL A 15 14.77 -4.71 -17.52
N THR A 16 14.25 -4.44 -18.73
CA THR A 16 12.95 -3.75 -18.89
C THR A 16 11.79 -4.55 -18.32
N TYR A 17 11.80 -5.89 -18.45
CA TYR A 17 10.76 -6.73 -17.88
C TYR A 17 10.79 -6.75 -16.34
N LYS A 18 11.98 -6.74 -15.73
CA LYS A 18 12.10 -6.65 -14.28
C LYS A 18 11.55 -5.34 -13.74
N GLU A 19 11.89 -4.20 -14.35
CA GLU A 19 11.40 -2.89 -13.90
C GLU A 19 9.87 -2.77 -14.01
N TRP A 20 9.28 -3.34 -15.06
CA TRP A 20 7.82 -3.31 -15.24
C TRP A 20 7.05 -4.14 -14.20
N SER A 21 7.66 -5.21 -13.68
CA SER A 21 7.04 -6.04 -12.64
C SER A 21 7.08 -5.41 -11.25
N PHE A 22 7.94 -4.42 -11.00
CA PHE A 22 8.05 -3.75 -9.69
C PHE A 22 7.25 -2.45 -9.60
N ALA A 23 6.78 -1.89 -10.72
CA ALA A 23 6.14 -0.58 -10.78
C ALA A 23 4.60 -0.64 -10.99
N GLN A 24 3.96 -1.77 -10.68
CA GLN A 24 2.50 -1.78 -10.58
C GLN A 24 2.10 -1.23 -9.22
N ASP A 25 2.01 0.10 -9.12
CA ASP A 25 1.22 0.79 -8.09
C ASP A 25 -0.25 0.43 -8.28
N GLY A 26 -0.61 -0.79 -7.87
CA GLY A 26 -1.96 -1.32 -7.94
C GLY A 26 -2.82 -0.71 -6.84
N LEU A 27 -3.82 0.08 -7.22
CA LEU A 27 -4.89 0.48 -6.30
C LEU A 27 -5.74 -0.75 -5.98
N ILE A 28 -5.53 -1.35 -4.81
CA ILE A 28 -6.35 -2.47 -4.35
C ILE A 28 -7.56 -1.90 -3.59
N PRO A 29 -8.80 -2.20 -4.03
CA PRO A 29 -9.99 -1.80 -3.28
C PRO A 29 -10.04 -2.60 -1.97
N VAL A 30 -10.07 -1.88 -0.85
CA VAL A 30 -10.15 -2.47 0.49
C VAL A 30 -11.23 -1.77 1.30
N THR A 31 -11.96 -2.54 2.13
CA THR A 31 -12.96 -1.99 3.04
C THR A 31 -12.37 -1.88 4.43
N ILE A 32 -12.24 -0.67 4.97
CA ILE A 32 -11.67 -0.48 6.31
C ILE A 32 -12.74 -0.81 7.36
N ILE A 33 -12.45 -1.79 8.22
CA ILE A 33 -13.37 -2.27 9.26
C ILE A 33 -13.06 -1.59 10.59
N ARG A 34 -11.77 -1.44 10.91
CA ARG A 34 -11.32 -0.94 12.21
C ARG A 34 -10.08 -0.07 12.09
N VAL A 35 -9.96 0.91 12.98
CA VAL A 35 -8.81 1.80 13.10
C VAL A 35 -8.25 1.68 14.51
N PRO A 36 -7.39 0.68 14.79
CA PRO A 36 -6.83 0.46 16.13
C PRO A 36 -5.84 1.55 16.54
N ARG A 37 -5.12 2.16 15.58
CA ARG A 37 -4.15 3.24 15.83
C ARG A 37 -4.16 4.24 14.68
N PRO A 38 -3.69 5.48 14.89
CA PRO A 38 -3.58 6.47 13.82
C PRO A 38 -2.72 6.03 12.63
N ASN A 39 -1.76 5.13 12.86
CA ASN A 39 -0.83 4.65 11.86
C ASN A 39 -1.16 3.26 11.33
N ILE A 40 -2.22 2.62 11.84
CA ILE A 40 -2.59 1.24 11.49
C ILE A 40 -4.10 1.14 11.31
N VAL A 41 -4.50 0.67 10.14
CA VAL A 41 -5.89 0.34 9.81
C VAL A 41 -6.02 -1.16 9.59
N VAL A 42 -7.19 -1.72 9.90
CA VAL A 42 -7.55 -3.10 9.58
C VAL A 42 -8.61 -3.03 8.49
N ALA A 43 -8.32 -3.67 7.37
CA ALA A 43 -9.20 -3.69 6.21
C ALA A 43 -9.47 -5.13 5.77
N GLU A 44 -10.63 -5.33 5.17
CA GLU A 44 -10.99 -6.54 4.44
C GLU A 44 -10.70 -6.32 2.96
N THR A 45 -9.99 -7.27 2.34
CA THR A 45 -9.74 -7.28 0.90
C THR A 45 -10.82 -8.12 0.22
N CYS A 46 -11.38 -7.65 -0.89
CA CYS A 46 -12.49 -8.37 -1.57
C CYS A 46 -12.02 -9.41 -2.60
N CYS A 47 -10.71 -9.62 -2.74
CA CYS A 47 -10.15 -10.43 -3.81
C CYS A 47 -9.12 -11.41 -3.26
N SER A 48 -9.54 -12.64 -2.97
CA SER A 48 -8.94 -13.85 -3.57
C SER A 48 -9.33 -15.13 -2.81
N THR A 49 -9.43 -15.14 -1.48
CA THR A 49 -9.53 -16.42 -0.72
C THR A 49 -10.28 -16.32 0.62
N GLY A 50 -11.39 -15.56 0.63
CA GLY A 50 -12.22 -15.33 1.82
C GLY A 50 -11.95 -13.97 2.48
N ASN A 51 -12.81 -13.59 3.43
CA ASN A 51 -12.71 -12.32 4.18
C ASN A 51 -11.45 -12.32 5.06
N SER A 52 -10.29 -12.08 4.44
CA SER A 52 -9.02 -11.97 5.13
C SER A 52 -8.87 -10.56 5.65
N GLN A 53 -8.81 -10.43 6.98
CA GLN A 53 -8.54 -9.16 7.63
C GLN A 53 -7.04 -8.89 7.55
N VAL A 54 -6.67 -7.85 6.80
CA VAL A 54 -5.29 -7.41 6.69
C VAL A 54 -5.05 -6.19 7.57
N ARG A 55 -3.91 -6.19 8.23
CA ARG A 55 -3.47 -5.06 9.05
C ARG A 55 -2.52 -4.21 8.22
N ILE A 56 -2.97 -3.02 7.85
CA ILE A 56 -2.25 -2.14 6.93
C ILE A 56 -1.63 -0.98 7.71
N LYS A 57 -0.33 -0.75 7.50
CA LYS A 57 0.40 0.38 8.06
C LYS A 57 0.35 1.54 7.07
N LEU A 58 -0.10 2.70 7.54
CA LEU A 58 -0.14 3.91 6.72
C LEU A 58 1.28 4.43 6.46
N ALA A 59 1.59 4.72 5.21
CA ALA A 59 2.88 5.30 4.82
C ALA A 59 3.05 6.70 5.43
N GLY A 60 4.29 7.10 5.72
CA GLY A 60 4.63 8.44 6.21
C GLY A 60 4.38 8.69 7.71
N ILE A 61 3.74 7.78 8.44
CA ILE A 61 3.50 7.95 9.89
C ILE A 61 4.53 7.14 10.70
N LYS A 62 5.52 7.84 11.30
CA LYS A 62 6.50 7.23 12.22
C LYS A 62 5.90 7.09 13.63
N PRO A 63 5.78 5.87 14.20
CA PRO A 63 5.53 5.68 15.62
C PRO A 63 6.82 5.87 16.45
N PRO A 64 6.73 6.16 17.76
CA PRO A 64 5.52 6.44 18.54
C PRO A 64 5.05 7.89 18.41
N LEU A 65 3.74 8.09 18.41
CA LEU A 65 3.15 9.42 18.54
C LEU A 65 3.25 9.83 20.01
N SER A 66 4.06 10.84 20.33
CA SER A 66 4.46 11.16 21.70
C SER A 66 3.34 11.73 22.59
N GLN A 67 2.22 12.15 22.02
CA GLN A 67 1.13 12.83 22.74
C GLN A 67 -0.21 12.11 22.57
N ALA A 68 -0.81 11.66 23.68
CA ALA A 68 -2.09 10.95 23.69
C ALA A 68 -3.25 11.77 23.10
N ILE A 69 -3.26 13.10 23.31
CA ILE A 69 -4.27 14.01 22.74
C ILE A 69 -4.16 14.04 21.21
N THR A 70 -2.94 14.09 20.70
CA THR A 70 -2.63 14.11 19.26
C THR A 70 -3.00 12.78 18.61
N VAL A 71 -2.76 11.65 19.29
CA VAL A 71 -3.19 10.31 18.87
C VAL A 71 -4.70 10.24 18.69
N LYS A 72 -5.47 10.71 19.68
CA LYS A 72 -6.94 10.67 19.63
C LYS A 72 -7.47 11.54 18.49
N LYS A 73 -6.96 12.77 18.36
CA LYS A 73 -7.36 13.71 17.29
C LYS A 73 -7.05 13.15 15.89
N LEU A 74 -5.89 12.52 15.71
CA LEU A 74 -5.54 11.86 14.45
C LEU A 74 -6.46 10.68 14.14
N GLN A 75 -6.79 9.88 15.15
CA GLN A 75 -7.68 8.73 14.98
C GLN A 75 -9.10 9.17 14.58
N ASP A 76 -9.63 10.22 15.20
CA ASP A 76 -10.94 10.76 14.86
C ASP A 76 -10.96 11.35 13.45
N ARG A 77 -9.93 12.12 13.07
CA ARG A 77 -9.77 12.62 11.69
C ARG A 77 -9.64 11.50 10.67
N LEU A 78 -8.89 10.44 10.98
CA LEU A 78 -8.76 9.29 10.10
C LEU A 78 -10.11 8.60 9.90
N ARG A 79 -10.92 8.44 10.95
CA ARG A 79 -12.29 7.90 10.83
C ARG A 79 -13.20 8.77 9.97
N GLU A 80 -13.10 10.09 10.09
CA GLU A 80 -13.85 11.02 9.22
C GLU A 80 -13.45 10.88 7.75
N LEU A 81 -12.14 10.76 7.48
CA LEU A 81 -11.62 10.57 6.13
C LEU A 81 -12.12 9.26 5.53
N ILE A 82 -12.00 8.14 6.24
CA ILE A 82 -12.40 6.81 5.74
C ILE A 82 -13.88 6.75 5.33
N LYS A 83 -14.75 7.55 5.96
CA LYS A 83 -16.19 7.59 5.61
C LYS A 83 -16.48 8.34 4.32
N ARG A 84 -15.54 9.12 3.78
CA ARG A 84 -15.77 9.86 2.54
C ARG A 84 -15.54 8.93 1.34
N PRO A 85 -16.47 8.91 0.36
CA PRO A 85 -16.30 8.13 -0.85
C PRO A 85 -15.12 8.67 -1.68
N GLY A 86 -14.39 7.78 -2.34
CA GLY A 86 -13.35 8.16 -3.30
C GLY A 86 -11.97 8.49 -2.72
N LEU A 87 -11.70 8.14 -1.46
CA LEU A 87 -10.35 8.28 -0.90
C LEU A 87 -9.51 7.04 -1.16
N SER A 88 -8.36 7.25 -1.80
CA SER A 88 -7.31 6.26 -1.95
C SER A 88 -6.20 6.56 -0.95
N PHE A 89 -5.73 5.53 -0.25
CA PHE A 89 -4.60 5.64 0.67
C PHE A 89 -3.40 4.92 0.07
N GLY A 90 -2.24 5.58 0.10
CA GLY A 90 -0.96 4.94 -0.22
C GLY A 90 -0.55 4.03 0.94
N PHE A 91 -0.28 2.77 0.65
CA PHE A 91 0.13 1.78 1.63
C PHE A 91 1.52 1.27 1.31
N ALA A 92 2.39 1.18 2.33
CA ALA A 92 3.66 0.50 2.19
C ALA A 92 3.45 -0.99 2.45
N LEU A 93 3.51 -1.80 1.40
CA LEU A 93 3.73 -3.25 1.53
C LEU A 93 5.21 -3.41 1.87
N GLY A 94 5.49 -3.67 3.15
CA GLY A 94 6.85 -3.86 3.66
C GLY A 94 7.44 -5.18 3.19
#